data_AF-A0A1H9SNJ3-F1
#
_entry.id   AF-A0A1H9SNJ3-F1
#
_cell.length_a   1.000
_cell.length_b   1.000
_cell.length_c   1.000
_cell.angle_alpha   90.00
_cell.angle_beta   90.00
_cell.angle_gamma   90.00
#
_symmetry.space_group_name_H-M   'P 1'
#
loop_
_entity.id
_entity.type
_entity.pdbx_description
1 polymer ?
#
loop_
_entity_poly.entity_id
_entity_poly.type
_entity_poly.pdbx_seq_one_letter_code
_entity_poly.pdbx_strand_id
1 'polypeptide(L)'
;MTTVQPRLRMFAGPNGSGKSTLKEILKPEWLGVYINADDLEAEIRANGFVSLHDFGVEATQAQLRDFFANSTFLIKEGLTEDAQKIYFKSFLNQISISTGMAAIFQRRNELD
;
A
#
# COMPACT_ATOMS: atom_id res chain seq x y z
N MET A 1 12.00 13.87 27.18
CA MET A 1 10.71 13.62 26.53
C MET A 1 10.86 12.36 25.69
N THR A 2 10.17 11.27 26.02
CA THR A 2 10.20 10.04 25.20
C THR A 2 9.39 10.29 23.95
N THR A 3 10.04 10.38 22.78
CA THR A 3 9.35 10.41 21.50
C THR A 3 8.60 9.11 21.32
N VAL A 4 7.27 9.16 21.27
CA VAL A 4 6.45 7.97 20.98
C VAL A 4 6.78 7.53 19.56
N GLN A 5 7.44 6.38 19.42
CA GLN A 5 7.74 5.81 18.10
C GLN A 5 6.44 5.29 17.47
N PRO A 6 6.07 5.72 16.25
CA PRO A 6 4.89 5.20 15.56
C PRO A 6 4.96 3.68 15.38
N ARG A 7 3.84 2.99 15.58
CA ARG A 7 3.74 1.52 15.42
C ARG A 7 2.80 1.18 14.27
N LEU A 8 3.35 0.54 13.24
CA LEU A 8 2.60 -0.09 12.15
C LEU A 8 2.21 -1.51 12.58
N ARG A 9 0.97 -1.93 12.29
CA ARG A 9 0.58 -3.34 12.37
C ARG A 9 0.12 -3.87 11.02
N MET A 10 0.59 -5.06 10.71
CA MET A 10 0.20 -5.85 9.54
C MET A 10 -0.11 -7.27 10.02
N PHE A 11 -1.23 -7.83 9.58
CA PHE A 11 -1.52 -9.25 9.78
C PHE A 11 -1.14 -10.03 8.52
N ALA A 12 -0.28 -11.03 8.68
CA ALA A 12 0.18 -11.91 7.60
C ALA A 12 -0.05 -13.37 7.98
N GLY A 13 -0.27 -14.23 6.97
CA GLY A 13 -0.59 -15.65 7.14
C GLY A 13 -1.38 -16.22 5.95
N PRO A 14 -1.52 -17.54 5.81
CA PRO A 14 -2.22 -18.17 4.69
C PRO A 14 -3.73 -17.86 4.68
N ASN A 15 -4.40 -18.14 3.56
CA ASN A 15 -5.86 -18.03 3.45
C ASN A 15 -6.54 -18.92 4.51
N GLY A 16 -7.61 -18.41 5.12
CA GLY A 16 -8.33 -19.11 6.19
C GLY A 16 -7.69 -19.02 7.59
N SER A 17 -6.56 -18.33 7.77
CA SER A 17 -5.91 -18.20 9.08
C SER A 17 -6.60 -17.22 10.07
N GLY A 18 -7.78 -16.70 9.73
CA GLY A 18 -8.57 -15.81 10.60
C GLY A 18 -8.12 -14.35 10.68
N LYS A 19 -7.26 -13.86 9.76
CA LYS A 19 -6.74 -12.47 9.80
C LYS A 19 -7.83 -11.41 9.75
N SER A 20 -8.82 -11.59 8.89
CA SER A 20 -9.96 -10.66 8.76
C SER A 20 -10.82 -10.68 10.03
N THR A 21 -11.06 -11.87 10.59
CA THR A 21 -11.74 -12.02 11.89
C THR A 21 -10.97 -11.32 13.02
N LEU A 22 -9.64 -11.45 13.04
CA LEU A 22 -8.80 -10.76 14.03
C LEU A 22 -8.89 -9.24 13.91
N LYS A 23 -8.95 -8.70 12.68
CA LYS A 23 -9.16 -7.28 12.42
C LYS A 23 -10.50 -6.79 12.98
N GLU A 24 -11.57 -7.56 12.82
CA GLU A 24 -12.92 -7.21 13.28
C GLU A 24 -13.09 -7.23 14.80
N ILE A 25 -12.39 -8.12 15.51
CA ILE A 25 -12.49 -8.25 16.97
C ILE A 25 -11.59 -7.28 17.74
N LEU A 26 -10.56 -6.74 17.09
CA LEU A 26 -9.64 -5.81 17.73
C LEU A 26 -10.22 -4.39 17.72
N LYS A 27 -10.10 -3.72 18.87
CA LYS A 27 -10.51 -2.32 18.97
C LYS A 27 -9.62 -1.43 18.09
N PRO A 28 -10.17 -0.43 17.38
CA PRO A 28 -9.38 0.45 16.51
C PRO A 28 -8.18 1.11 17.22
N GLU A 29 -8.33 1.45 18.51
CA GLU A 29 -7.26 2.10 19.28
C GLU A 29 -6.05 1.19 19.51
N TRP A 30 -6.23 -0.13 19.40
CA TRP A 30 -5.14 -1.11 19.55
C TRP A 30 -4.38 -1.34 18.24
N LEU A 31 -5.02 -1.07 17.11
CA LEU A 31 -4.44 -1.23 15.78
C LEU A 31 -3.56 -0.02 15.40
N GLY A 32 -3.93 1.20 15.78
CA GLY A 32 -3.24 2.39 15.27
C GLY A 32 -3.24 2.38 13.73
N VAL A 33 -2.08 2.61 13.09
CA VAL A 33 -1.98 2.45 11.62
C VAL A 33 -1.98 0.95 11.28
N TYR A 34 -3.08 0.52 10.65
CA TYR A 34 -3.27 -0.83 10.14
C TYR A 34 -3.09 -0.85 8.63
N ILE A 35 -2.35 -1.85 8.14
CA ILE A 35 -2.16 -2.08 6.70
C ILE A 35 -2.40 -3.55 6.37
N ASN A 36 -3.08 -3.79 5.25
CA ASN A 36 -3.32 -5.10 4.68
C ASN A 36 -3.18 -5.01 3.16
N ALA A 37 -2.52 -5.99 2.55
CA ALA A 37 -2.28 -5.99 1.11
C ALA A 37 -3.58 -6.14 0.30
N ASP A 38 -4.52 -6.96 0.76
CA ASP A 38 -5.81 -7.21 0.09
C ASP A 38 -6.67 -5.94 0.13
N ASP A 39 -6.67 -5.22 1.26
CA ASP A 39 -7.40 -3.95 1.42
C ASP A 39 -6.84 -2.88 0.47
N LEU A 40 -5.51 -2.74 0.41
CA LEU A 40 -4.84 -1.80 -0.50
C LEU A 40 -5.12 -2.15 -1.96
N GLU A 41 -5.06 -3.42 -2.32
CA GLU A 41 -5.38 -3.87 -3.68
C GLU A 41 -6.83 -3.55 -4.04
N ALA A 42 -7.78 -3.80 -3.13
CA ALA A 42 -9.19 -3.47 -3.33
C ALA A 42 -9.41 -1.96 -3.53
N GLU A 43 -8.76 -1.11 -2.73
CA GLU A 43 -8.85 0.34 -2.86
C GLU A 43 -8.26 0.84 -4.19
N ILE A 44 -7.08 0.33 -4.57
CA ILE A 44 -6.45 0.65 -5.86
C ILE A 44 -7.35 0.22 -7.02
N ARG A 45 -7.98 -0.95 -6.95
CA ARG A 45 -8.90 -1.43 -7.99
C ARG A 45 -10.16 -0.57 -8.09
N ALA A 46 -10.71 -0.15 -6.95
CA ALA A 46 -11.94 0.66 -6.91
C ALA A 46 -11.70 2.10 -7.37
N ASN A 47 -10.58 2.70 -6.95
CA ASN A 47 -10.36 4.14 -7.03
C ASN A 47 -9.20 4.53 -7.97
N GLY A 48 -8.31 3.60 -8.31
CA GLY A 48 -7.07 3.87 -9.05
C GLY A 48 -5.96 4.52 -8.20
N PHE A 49 -6.19 4.68 -6.90
CA PHE A 49 -5.26 5.31 -5.96
C PHE A 49 -5.44 4.77 -4.54
N VAL A 50 -4.46 5.07 -3.69
CA VAL A 50 -4.51 4.92 -2.22
C VAL A 50 -4.18 6.26 -1.57
N SER A 51 -4.95 6.64 -0.56
CA SER A 51 -4.66 7.81 0.28
C SER A 51 -3.52 7.53 1.25
N LEU A 52 -2.49 8.37 1.28
CA LEU A 52 -1.44 8.29 2.31
C LEU A 52 -1.84 8.92 3.64
N HIS A 53 -2.87 9.77 3.62
CA HIS A 53 -3.34 10.45 4.82
C HIS A 53 -3.84 9.46 5.87
N ASP A 54 -4.49 8.37 5.43
CA ASP A 54 -5.06 7.33 6.29
C ASP A 54 -3.97 6.56 7.06
N PHE A 55 -2.72 6.62 6.58
CA PHE A 55 -1.55 6.03 7.20
C PHE A 55 -0.70 7.03 7.99
N GLY A 56 -1.11 8.31 8.04
CA GLY A 56 -0.33 9.38 8.66
C GLY A 56 1.00 9.65 7.95
N VAL A 57 1.07 9.37 6.64
CA VAL A 57 2.28 9.57 5.83
C VAL A 57 2.12 10.84 5.00
N GLU A 58 3.11 11.71 5.10
CA GLU A 58 3.32 12.82 4.18
C GLU A 58 4.56 12.49 3.33
N ALA A 59 4.41 12.60 2.02
CA ALA A 59 5.48 12.31 1.09
C ALA A 59 5.46 13.31 -0.07
N THR A 60 6.50 13.27 -0.88
CA THR A 60 6.58 13.97 -2.16
C THR A 60 6.81 12.96 -3.26
N GLN A 61 6.53 13.37 -4.50
CA GLN A 61 6.82 12.53 -5.66
C GLN A 61 8.32 12.19 -5.76
N ALA A 62 9.23 13.08 -5.33
CA ALA A 62 10.67 12.81 -5.33
C ALA A 62 11.01 11.70 -4.33
N GLN A 63 10.57 11.82 -3.08
CA GLN A 63 10.78 10.80 -2.04
C GLN A 63 10.19 9.44 -2.45
N LEU A 64 9.02 9.43 -3.09
CA LEU A 64 8.40 8.19 -3.58
C LEU A 64 9.26 7.52 -4.66
N ARG A 65 9.75 8.29 -5.64
CA ARG A 65 10.63 7.78 -6.70
C ARG A 65 11.95 7.27 -6.16
N ASP A 66 12.57 8.02 -5.25
CA ASP A 66 13.84 7.64 -4.61
C ASP A 66 13.67 6.34 -3.81
N PHE A 67 12.54 6.20 -3.10
CA PHE A 67 12.22 4.97 -2.37
C PHE A 67 12.11 3.77 -3.31
N PHE A 68 11.36 3.88 -4.41
CA PHE A 68 11.21 2.77 -5.35
C PHE A 68 12.49 2.43 -6.12
N ALA A 69 13.29 3.43 -6.49
CA ALA A 69 14.56 3.22 -7.19
C ALA A 69 15.58 2.44 -6.34
N ASN A 70 15.52 2.57 -5.02
CA ASN A 70 16.44 1.90 -4.08
C ASN A 70 15.85 0.64 -3.44
N SER A 71 14.66 0.20 -3.85
CA SER A 71 14.01 -0.98 -3.28
C SER A 71 14.70 -2.26 -3.73
N THR A 72 15.31 -2.99 -2.78
CA THR A 72 15.94 -4.30 -3.04
C THR A 72 14.96 -5.31 -3.63
N PHE A 73 13.69 -5.26 -3.22
CA PHE A 73 12.63 -6.10 -3.75
C PHE A 73 12.34 -5.78 -5.23
N LEU A 74 12.11 -4.50 -5.57
CA LEU A 74 11.78 -4.10 -6.94
C LEU A 74 12.95 -4.36 -7.89
N ILE A 75 14.18 -4.14 -7.44
CA ILE A 75 15.39 -4.43 -8.20
C ILE A 75 15.47 -5.93 -8.50
N LYS A 76 15.26 -6.79 -7.50
CA LYS A 76 15.34 -8.24 -7.65
C LYS A 76 14.27 -8.79 -8.62
N GLU A 77 13.06 -8.25 -8.54
CA GLU A 77 11.95 -8.68 -9.40
C GLU A 77 11.93 -7.98 -10.77
N GLY A 78 12.88 -7.08 -11.05
CA GLY A 78 12.96 -6.34 -12.32
C GLY A 78 11.83 -5.31 -12.52
N LEU A 79 11.22 -4.84 -11.43
CA LEU A 79 10.03 -3.98 -11.45
C LEU A 79 10.33 -2.49 -11.26
N THR A 80 11.60 -2.09 -11.24
CA THR A 80 12.00 -0.70 -10.97
C THR A 80 11.42 0.30 -11.97
N GLU A 81 11.37 -0.06 -13.27
CA GLU A 81 10.77 0.79 -14.30
C GLU A 81 9.25 0.90 -14.17
N ASP A 82 8.58 -0.20 -13.84
CA ASP A 82 7.14 -0.21 -13.60
C ASP A 82 6.77 0.64 -12.38
N ALA A 83 7.59 0.61 -11.33
CA ALA A 83 7.38 1.44 -10.15
C ALA A 83 7.48 2.95 -10.44
N GLN A 84 8.18 3.38 -11.50
CA GLN A 84 8.19 4.79 -11.93
C GLN A 84 6.85 5.25 -12.51
N LYS A 85 5.94 4.32 -12.87
CA LYS A 85 4.58 4.62 -13.32
C LYS A 85 3.64 4.94 -12.15
N ILE A 86 4.12 4.81 -10.92
CA ILE A 86 3.42 5.20 -9.70
C ILE A 86 3.72 6.68 -9.43
N TYR A 87 2.67 7.48 -9.23
CA TYR A 87 2.81 8.92 -9.05
C TYR A 87 1.97 9.44 -7.89
N PHE A 88 2.46 10.51 -7.29
CA PHE A 88 1.93 11.14 -6.10
C PHE A 88 1.17 12.40 -6.48
N LYS A 89 -0.11 12.45 -6.14
CA LYS A 89 -0.97 13.63 -6.30
C LYS A 89 -0.87 14.47 -5.03
N SER A 90 0.06 15.42 -5.01
CA SER A 90 0.38 16.20 -3.81
C SER A 90 -0.80 16.93 -3.20
N PHE A 91 -1.69 17.50 -4.03
CA PHE A 91 -2.89 18.20 -3.54
C PHE A 91 -3.85 17.29 -2.78
N LEU A 92 -3.81 15.97 -3.04
CA LEU A 92 -4.71 14.99 -2.43
C LEU A 92 -4.00 14.06 -1.44
N ASN A 93 -2.68 14.17 -1.28
CA ASN A 93 -1.84 13.23 -0.55
C ASN A 93 -2.09 11.75 -0.93
N GLN A 94 -2.20 11.48 -2.24
CA GLN A 94 -2.55 10.14 -2.77
C GLN A 94 -1.42 9.56 -3.61
N ILE A 95 -1.16 8.27 -3.45
CA ILE A 95 -0.40 7.48 -4.42
C ILE A 95 -1.39 6.95 -5.46
N SER A 96 -1.18 7.30 -6.72
CA SER A 96 -1.95 6.83 -7.85
C SER A 96 -1.09 5.94 -8.75
N ILE A 97 -1.72 4.94 -9.34
CA ILE A 97 -1.09 4.15 -10.41
C ILE A 97 -1.56 4.69 -11.77
N SER A 98 -0.68 4.64 -12.78
CA SER A 98 -1.11 4.95 -14.15
C SER A 98 -2.15 3.94 -14.62
N THR A 99 -3.07 4.37 -15.49
CA THR A 99 -4.17 3.53 -16.00
C THR A 99 -3.68 2.21 -16.62
N GLY A 100 -2.45 2.20 -17.17
CA GLY A 100 -1.82 0.99 -17.71
C GLY A 100 -1.36 -0.03 -16.64
N MET A 101 -0.99 0.41 -15.43
CA MET A 101 -0.66 -0.47 -14.30
C MET A 101 -1.92 -1.02 -13.62
N ALA A 102 -3.01 -0.24 -13.59
CA ALA A 102 -4.29 -0.70 -13.04
C ALA A 102 -4.83 -1.92 -13.81
N ALA A 103 -4.61 -1.96 -15.12
CA ALA A 103 -4.97 -3.08 -15.98
C ALA A 103 -4.17 -4.37 -15.68
N ILE A 104 -2.95 -4.26 -15.14
CA ILE A 104 -2.14 -5.42 -14.71
C ILE A 104 -2.76 -6.08 -13.48
N PHE A 105 -3.24 -5.28 -12.51
CA PHE A 105 -3.99 -5.79 -11.37
C PHE A 105 -5.35 -6.41 -11.77
N GLN A 106 -5.98 -5.92 -12.84
CA GLN A 106 -7.24 -6.50 -13.35
C GLN A 106 -7.06 -7.89 -13.99
N ARG A 107 -5.93 -8.18 -14.64
CA ARG A 107 -5.70 -9.47 -15.33
C ARG A 107 -5.42 -10.66 -14.41
N ARG A 108 -5.04 -10.45 -13.14
CA ARG A 108 -4.63 -11.57 -12.26
C ARG A 108 -5.81 -12.46 -11.80
N ASN A 109 -7.07 -12.04 -12.01
CA ASN A 109 -8.26 -12.80 -11.63
C ASN A 109 -8.97 -13.51 -12.80
N GLU A 110 -8.50 -13.38 -14.04
CA GLU A 110 -9.07 -14.12 -15.18
C GLU A 110 -8.41 -15.49 -15.39
N LEU A 111 -7.41 -15.83 -14.57
CA LEU A 111 -6.61 -17.04 -14.67
C LEU A 111 -6.64 -17.92 -13.41
N ASP A 112 -7.43 -17.56 -12.40
CA ASP A 112 -7.66 -18.33 -11.16
C ASP A 112 -9.12 -18.83 -11.08
#